data_AF-A0A914ZJ09-F1
#
_entry.id   AF-A0A914ZJ09-F1
#
_cell.length_a   1.000
_cell.length_b   1.000
_cell.length_c   1.000
_cell.angle_alpha   90.00
_cell.angle_beta   90.00
_cell.angle_gamma   90.00
#
_symmetry.space_group_name_H-M   'P 1'
#
loop_
_entity.id
_entity.type
_entity.pdbx_description
1 polymer ?
#
loop_
_entity_poly.entity_id
_entity_poly.type
_entity_poly.pdbx_seq_one_letter_code
_entity_poly.pdbx_strand_id
1 'polypeptide(L)'
;ASILIGNVIATVYFFRPINNLEYAINWENSVVPCEDDRIRFDEEKIAVTMINEPIAVSEMSLPDDGIIFFAPNTALGQKGRWQCERKITPEDAFFQTKPAASFFSGSNWFASLDGEEIGHLLHALQIPSDQDTAVIQVSGANRMLIDDFVKLDSFLFSDEMVIGKSFDLSTLWTMEGQFQFVLAPKLKSDVIIDDIAYQWPKFTNTVTLLGPNAQRNPSGIFNSNAEPNIMKIICSYQRCPAVENICVTPFQPVGHCCFICGSMLTFRGNGINFEKLSENLHSFQTASAFAHIFHLGVSLLRIDHNDIIPEYQIVVSGPSDAAFDERVFSEVLQEVIEVLYNSYDYTNTMSLFDLKKTCSKDLRGFGISDAIVVLFFLCVISAVIFGIAIKVGQYHTDPRIRELILESSTIRKLTVRWRGNKREEDQLELLSGEIDDASEEECSRAKREDDCTHFTNISFDEGNYHEDESSNMDHSVI
;
A
#
# COMPACT_ATOMS: atom_id res chain seq x y z
N ALA A 1 -8.52 -29.02 12.95
CA ALA A 1 -7.43 -29.78 13.57
C ALA A 1 -6.45 -28.78 14.16
N SER A 2 -6.28 -28.76 15.48
CA SER A 2 -5.27 -27.91 16.12
C SER A 2 -3.91 -28.57 15.92
N ILE A 3 -3.25 -28.23 14.82
CA ILE A 3 -1.84 -28.57 14.62
C ILE A 3 -1.05 -27.65 15.55
N LEU A 4 -0.46 -28.21 16.59
CA LEU A 4 0.50 -27.55 17.48
C LEU A 4 1.76 -27.23 16.67
N ILE A 5 1.71 -26.14 15.91
CA ILE A 5 2.89 -25.46 15.38
C ILE A 5 3.53 -24.79 16.59
N GLY A 6 4.68 -25.31 17.03
CA GLY A 6 5.32 -24.85 18.25
C GLY A 6 5.71 -23.37 18.17
N ASN A 7 5.23 -22.55 19.12
CA ASN A 7 5.71 -21.23 19.58
C ASN A 7 6.48 -20.34 18.58
N VAL A 8 6.05 -20.34 17.33
CA VAL A 8 6.62 -19.55 16.26
C VAL A 8 5.44 -18.82 15.64
N ILE A 9 5.35 -17.52 15.91
CA ILE A 9 4.37 -16.65 15.28
C ILE A 9 4.87 -16.40 13.86
N ALA A 10 4.64 -17.38 12.99
CA ALA A 10 4.79 -17.24 11.55
C ALA A 10 3.41 -17.01 10.96
N THR A 11 3.28 -16.07 10.03
CA THR A 11 2.05 -15.93 9.27
C THR A 11 1.83 -17.20 8.46
N VAL A 12 0.61 -17.75 8.53
CA VAL A 12 0.24 -18.96 7.81
C VAL A 12 -0.51 -18.57 6.57
N TYR A 13 0.00 -18.97 5.41
CA TYR A 13 -0.61 -18.71 4.11
C TYR A 13 -1.24 -19.97 3.59
N PHE A 14 -2.51 -19.89 3.22
CA PHE A 14 -3.26 -21.01 2.70
C PHE A 14 -3.59 -20.78 1.23
N PHE A 15 -3.32 -21.79 0.41
CA PHE A 15 -3.56 -21.71 -1.02
C PHE A 15 -5.08 -21.82 -1.31
N ARG A 16 -5.64 -20.81 -1.99
CA ARG A 16 -7.08 -20.63 -2.27
C ARG A 16 -7.64 -21.46 -3.42
N PRO A 17 -6.92 -21.66 -4.54
CA PRO A 17 -7.46 -22.49 -5.61
C PRO A 17 -7.86 -23.85 -5.02
N ILE A 18 -9.04 -24.32 -5.41
CA ILE A 18 -9.55 -25.64 -5.05
C ILE A 18 -10.37 -26.16 -6.23
N ASN A 19 -9.94 -27.28 -6.79
CA ASN A 19 -10.58 -27.89 -7.96
C ASN A 19 -11.56 -29.00 -7.58
N ASN A 20 -12.22 -28.92 -6.42
CA ASN A 20 -13.15 -29.96 -5.97
C ASN A 20 -14.43 -30.05 -6.81
N LEU A 21 -14.98 -31.26 -6.98
CA LEU A 21 -16.24 -31.50 -7.71
C LEU A 21 -17.43 -30.86 -7.01
N GLU A 22 -17.41 -30.73 -5.69
CA GLU A 22 -18.54 -30.19 -4.93
C GLU A 22 -18.77 -28.69 -5.18
N TYR A 23 -17.78 -27.99 -5.75
CA TYR A 23 -17.85 -26.55 -5.94
C TYR A 23 -18.39 -26.18 -7.31
N ALA A 24 -19.53 -25.50 -7.31
CA ALA A 24 -20.19 -25.00 -8.52
C ALA A 24 -19.25 -24.23 -9.46
N ILE A 25 -18.33 -23.41 -8.93
CA ILE A 25 -17.36 -22.64 -9.72
C ILE A 25 -16.38 -23.48 -10.56
N ASN A 26 -16.36 -24.80 -10.37
CA ASN A 26 -15.56 -25.73 -11.16
C ASN A 26 -16.39 -26.43 -12.26
N TRP A 27 -17.65 -26.05 -12.45
CA TRP A 27 -18.53 -26.57 -13.47
C TRP A 27 -18.96 -25.50 -14.47
N GLU A 28 -19.29 -25.94 -15.68
CA GLU A 28 -19.81 -25.04 -16.69
C GLU A 28 -21.10 -24.36 -16.26
N ASN A 29 -21.17 -23.04 -16.45
CA ASN A 29 -22.27 -22.18 -16.01
C ASN A 29 -22.54 -22.21 -14.49
N SER A 30 -21.57 -22.66 -13.69
CA SER A 30 -21.71 -22.84 -12.25
C SER A 30 -22.83 -23.83 -11.86
N VAL A 31 -23.06 -24.86 -12.68
CA VAL A 31 -24.09 -25.87 -12.44
C VAL A 31 -23.44 -27.21 -12.10
N VAL A 32 -23.62 -27.66 -10.85
CA VAL A 32 -23.16 -28.98 -10.40
C VAL A 32 -23.98 -30.12 -11.05
N PRO A 33 -23.39 -31.31 -11.27
CA PRO A 33 -24.12 -32.48 -11.77
C PRO A 33 -25.23 -32.92 -10.81
N CYS A 34 -26.39 -33.28 -11.38
CA CYS A 34 -27.45 -33.93 -10.62
C CYS A 34 -27.24 -35.45 -10.55
N GLU A 35 -28.02 -36.11 -9.70
CA GLU A 35 -28.11 -37.57 -9.70
C GLU A 35 -28.45 -38.11 -11.10
N ASP A 36 -27.72 -39.14 -11.53
CA ASP A 36 -27.78 -39.79 -12.85
C ASP A 36 -27.31 -38.96 -14.06
N ASP A 37 -26.87 -37.70 -13.89
CA ASP A 37 -26.22 -36.95 -14.96
C ASP A 37 -24.90 -37.62 -15.41
N ARG A 38 -24.34 -37.15 -16.53
CA ARG A 38 -23.07 -37.64 -17.10
C ARG A 38 -21.99 -36.59 -16.89
N ILE A 39 -20.86 -36.97 -16.31
CA ILE A 39 -19.73 -36.05 -16.12
C ILE A 39 -18.81 -36.13 -17.32
N ARG A 40 -18.42 -34.97 -17.85
CA ARG A 40 -17.47 -34.82 -18.95
C ARG A 40 -16.29 -33.97 -18.52
N PHE A 41 -15.10 -34.53 -18.58
CA PHE A 41 -13.85 -33.78 -18.52
C PHE A 41 -13.38 -33.46 -19.95
N ASP A 42 -12.63 -32.38 -20.10
CA ASP A 42 -12.02 -31.99 -21.37
C ASP A 42 -10.80 -32.88 -21.63
N GLU A 43 -10.84 -33.67 -22.71
CA GLU A 43 -9.79 -34.63 -23.10
C GLU A 43 -8.45 -33.93 -23.39
N GLU A 44 -8.46 -32.68 -23.86
CA GLU A 44 -7.25 -31.93 -24.20
C GLU A 44 -6.60 -31.22 -23.00
N LYS A 45 -7.23 -31.28 -21.81
CA LYS A 45 -6.78 -30.52 -20.63
C LYS A 45 -6.47 -31.43 -19.45
N ILE A 46 -5.26 -31.25 -18.91
CA ILE A 46 -4.85 -31.92 -17.69
C ILE A 46 -5.75 -31.52 -16.51
N ALA A 47 -6.58 -32.44 -16.00
CA ALA A 47 -7.48 -32.17 -14.89
C ALA A 47 -6.94 -32.73 -13.56
N VAL A 48 -6.83 -31.89 -12.54
CA VAL A 48 -6.48 -32.31 -11.18
C VAL A 48 -7.61 -31.87 -10.27
N THR A 49 -8.29 -32.84 -9.68
CA THR A 49 -9.54 -32.62 -8.96
C THR A 49 -9.74 -33.61 -7.82
N MET A 50 -10.70 -33.35 -6.94
CA MET A 50 -11.01 -34.18 -5.79
C MET A 50 -12.51 -34.34 -5.62
N ILE A 51 -12.88 -35.53 -5.16
CA ILE A 51 -14.22 -35.90 -4.73
C ILE A 51 -14.15 -36.14 -3.22
N ASN A 52 -14.79 -35.27 -2.45
CA ASN A 52 -14.85 -35.29 -0.99
C ASN A 52 -16.11 -35.94 -0.43
N GLU A 53 -17.21 -35.86 -1.18
CA GLU A 53 -18.50 -36.45 -0.82
C GLU A 53 -18.94 -37.50 -1.85
N PRO A 54 -19.86 -38.41 -1.48
CA PRO A 54 -20.43 -39.34 -2.44
C PRO A 54 -20.97 -38.65 -3.70
N ILE A 55 -20.92 -39.36 -4.83
CA ILE A 55 -21.47 -38.89 -6.09
C ILE A 55 -22.18 -40.03 -6.84
N ALA A 56 -23.42 -39.79 -7.28
CA ALA A 56 -24.21 -40.69 -8.11
C ALA A 56 -24.36 -40.10 -9.52
N VAL A 57 -23.74 -40.75 -10.49
CA VAL A 57 -23.78 -40.39 -11.91
C VAL A 57 -23.94 -41.64 -12.75
N SER A 58 -24.52 -41.49 -13.93
CA SER A 58 -24.70 -42.62 -14.86
C SER A 58 -23.42 -42.93 -15.64
N GLU A 59 -22.60 -41.91 -15.90
CA GLU A 59 -21.35 -42.00 -16.66
C GLU A 59 -20.37 -40.92 -16.19
N MET A 60 -19.07 -41.21 -16.21
CA MET A 60 -18.00 -40.24 -16.01
C MET A 60 -16.91 -40.48 -17.06
N SER A 61 -16.76 -39.55 -18.00
CA SER A 61 -15.66 -39.55 -18.98
C SER A 61 -14.45 -38.86 -18.38
N LEU A 62 -13.46 -39.65 -17.98
CA LEU A 62 -12.22 -39.18 -17.36
C LEU A 62 -11.35 -38.38 -18.34
N PRO A 63 -10.50 -37.46 -17.84
CA PRO A 63 -9.50 -36.80 -18.68
C PRO A 63 -8.44 -37.80 -19.17
N ASP A 64 -7.84 -37.53 -20.32
CA ASP A 64 -6.71 -38.34 -20.83
C ASP A 64 -5.48 -38.20 -19.91
N ASP A 65 -5.24 -36.98 -19.43
CA ASP A 65 -4.20 -36.65 -18.45
C ASP A 65 -4.82 -36.05 -17.19
N GLY A 66 -4.55 -36.61 -16.02
CA GLY A 66 -5.08 -36.03 -14.79
C GLY A 66 -5.03 -36.90 -13.55
N ILE A 67 -5.55 -36.35 -12.46
CA ILE A 67 -5.70 -37.03 -11.17
C ILE A 67 -7.06 -36.68 -10.57
N ILE A 68 -7.77 -37.71 -10.12
CA ILE A 68 -8.98 -37.57 -9.29
C ILE A 68 -8.67 -38.15 -7.92
N PHE A 69 -8.59 -37.30 -6.90
CA PHE A 69 -8.41 -37.72 -5.52
C PHE A 69 -9.76 -38.12 -4.90
N PHE A 70 -9.77 -39.22 -4.16
CA PHE A 70 -10.94 -39.68 -3.40
C PHE A 70 -10.67 -39.49 -1.91
N ALA A 71 -11.46 -38.62 -1.26
CA ALA A 71 -11.38 -38.45 0.18
C ALA A 71 -11.89 -39.71 0.93
N PRO A 72 -11.57 -39.88 2.23
CA PRO A 72 -11.91 -41.09 2.98
C PRO A 72 -13.41 -41.46 3.03
N ASN A 73 -14.31 -40.49 2.84
CA ASN A 73 -15.77 -40.70 2.91
C ASN A 73 -16.46 -40.71 1.54
N THR A 74 -15.69 -40.83 0.46
CA THR A 74 -16.22 -40.76 -0.90
C THR A 74 -16.76 -42.10 -1.36
N ALA A 75 -17.87 -42.08 -2.10
CA ALA A 75 -18.46 -43.25 -2.74
C ALA A 75 -19.00 -42.91 -4.14
N LEU A 76 -18.70 -43.74 -5.13
CA LEU A 76 -19.29 -43.66 -6.47
C LEU A 76 -20.60 -44.44 -6.51
N GLY A 77 -21.65 -43.87 -7.10
CA GLY A 77 -22.99 -44.45 -7.18
C GLY A 77 -23.91 -44.14 -6.00
N GLN A 78 -23.45 -43.35 -5.02
CA GLN A 78 -24.28 -42.85 -3.92
C GLN A 78 -24.41 -41.34 -4.02
N LYS A 79 -25.64 -40.83 -3.98
CA LYS A 79 -25.89 -39.39 -4.10
C LYS A 79 -25.28 -38.61 -2.93
N GLY A 80 -24.46 -37.61 -3.24
CA GLY A 80 -23.92 -36.65 -2.28
C GLY A 80 -24.92 -35.56 -1.91
N ARG A 81 -24.67 -34.85 -0.79
CA ARG A 81 -25.56 -33.75 -0.37
C ARG A 81 -25.46 -32.52 -1.27
N TRP A 82 -24.32 -32.38 -1.94
CA TRP A 82 -24.01 -31.30 -2.86
C TRP A 82 -24.62 -31.48 -4.25
N GLN A 83 -24.96 -32.73 -4.64
CA GLN A 83 -25.59 -33.00 -5.93
C GLN A 83 -27.05 -32.59 -5.93
N CYS A 84 -27.50 -32.04 -7.06
CA CYS A 84 -28.92 -31.77 -7.26
C CYS A 84 -29.74 -33.07 -7.48
N GLU A 85 -31.06 -32.93 -7.32
CA GLU A 85 -32.01 -34.02 -7.51
C GLU A 85 -32.01 -34.54 -8.94
N ARG A 86 -32.28 -35.84 -9.09
CA ARG A 86 -32.41 -36.50 -10.38
C ARG A 86 -33.37 -35.76 -11.31
N LYS A 87 -32.88 -35.43 -12.51
CA LYS A 87 -33.68 -34.85 -13.60
C LYS A 87 -34.46 -35.95 -14.35
N ILE A 88 -35.52 -35.54 -15.05
CA ILE A 88 -36.29 -36.43 -15.93
C ILE A 88 -35.40 -36.97 -17.06
N THR A 89 -34.53 -36.10 -17.58
CA THR A 89 -33.59 -36.39 -18.66
C THR A 89 -32.16 -36.14 -18.15
N PRO A 90 -31.29 -37.16 -18.13
CA PRO A 90 -29.89 -36.98 -17.77
C PRO A 90 -29.16 -36.05 -18.73
N GLU A 91 -28.47 -35.07 -18.19
CA GLU A 91 -27.70 -34.07 -18.92
C GLU A 91 -26.19 -34.31 -18.78
N ASP A 92 -25.40 -33.71 -19.67
CA ASP A 92 -23.94 -33.68 -19.54
C ASP A 92 -23.54 -32.48 -18.66
N ALA A 93 -22.77 -32.74 -17.62
CA ALA A 93 -22.14 -31.74 -16.77
C ALA A 93 -20.65 -31.66 -17.11
N PHE A 94 -20.20 -30.49 -17.56
CA PHE A 94 -18.82 -30.28 -18.00
C PHE A 94 -17.98 -29.67 -16.88
N PHE A 95 -16.91 -30.38 -16.51
CA PHE A 95 -15.95 -29.89 -15.51
C PHE A 95 -14.99 -28.89 -16.15
N GLN A 96 -14.80 -27.74 -15.50
CA GLN A 96 -13.92 -26.68 -15.97
C GLN A 96 -12.51 -26.81 -15.39
N THR A 97 -11.61 -27.37 -16.18
CA THR A 97 -10.19 -27.37 -15.85
C THR A 97 -9.61 -25.94 -15.94
N LYS A 98 -9.12 -25.43 -14.81
CA LYS A 98 -8.44 -24.13 -14.71
C LYS A 98 -6.95 -24.26 -15.01
N PRO A 99 -6.31 -23.22 -15.57
CA PRO A 99 -4.85 -23.20 -15.71
C PRO A 99 -4.19 -23.24 -14.32
N ALA A 100 -2.93 -23.66 -14.28
CA ALA A 100 -2.16 -23.68 -13.04
C ALA A 100 -2.08 -22.27 -12.44
N ALA A 101 -2.44 -22.16 -11.16
CA ALA A 101 -2.48 -20.93 -10.42
C ALA A 101 -1.07 -20.62 -9.88
N SER A 102 -0.54 -19.45 -10.20
CA SER A 102 0.82 -19.06 -9.78
C SER A 102 0.97 -18.99 -8.26
N PHE A 103 2.09 -19.51 -7.77
CA PHE A 103 2.56 -19.32 -6.40
C PHE A 103 2.77 -17.82 -6.09
N PHE A 104 3.23 -17.04 -7.06
CA PHE A 104 3.56 -15.62 -6.89
C PHE A 104 2.38 -14.68 -7.16
N SER A 105 1.16 -15.19 -7.20
CA SER A 105 -0.04 -14.36 -7.29
C SER A 105 -0.70 -14.24 -5.91
N GLY A 106 -0.69 -13.06 -5.31
CA GLY A 106 -1.29 -12.80 -3.99
C GLY A 106 -2.78 -13.14 -3.91
N SER A 107 -3.51 -13.09 -5.03
CA SER A 107 -4.92 -13.51 -5.10
C SER A 107 -5.14 -14.99 -4.78
N ASN A 108 -4.12 -15.83 -4.98
CA ASN A 108 -4.18 -17.28 -4.78
C ASN A 108 -3.87 -17.69 -3.34
N TRP A 109 -3.57 -16.74 -2.46
CA TRP A 109 -3.28 -16.99 -1.06
C TRP A 109 -4.25 -16.23 -0.18
N PHE A 110 -4.52 -16.78 1.00
CA PHE A 110 -5.01 -16.00 2.13
C PHE A 110 -4.03 -16.12 3.28
N ALA A 111 -3.68 -14.97 3.87
CA ALA A 111 -2.79 -14.90 5.03
C ALA A 111 -3.62 -14.95 6.30
N SER A 112 -3.19 -15.77 7.26
CA SER A 112 -3.79 -15.85 8.58
C SER A 112 -2.74 -15.70 9.68
N LEU A 113 -3.09 -14.92 10.70
CA LEU A 113 -2.34 -14.78 11.94
C LEU A 113 -3.26 -15.14 13.10
N ASP A 114 -2.82 -16.05 13.97
CA ASP A 114 -3.61 -16.55 15.11
C ASP A 114 -5.02 -17.07 14.75
N GLY A 115 -5.21 -17.54 13.50
CA GLY A 115 -6.48 -18.04 13.00
C GLY A 115 -7.44 -16.98 12.45
N GLU A 116 -7.04 -15.71 12.47
CA GLU A 116 -7.78 -14.60 11.85
C GLU A 116 -7.17 -14.27 10.47
N GLU A 117 -8.01 -13.90 9.50
CA GLU A 117 -7.54 -13.45 8.17
C GLU A 117 -7.03 -12.01 8.26
N ILE A 118 -5.83 -11.76 7.71
CA ILE A 118 -5.22 -10.43 7.74
C ILE A 118 -5.63 -9.63 6.51
N GLY A 119 -6.28 -8.49 6.73
CA GLY A 119 -6.76 -7.59 5.67
C GLY A 119 -5.72 -6.58 5.18
N HIS A 120 -5.80 -6.24 3.89
CA HIS A 120 -5.06 -5.17 3.20
C HIS A 120 -3.54 -5.16 3.43
N LEU A 121 -2.88 -6.19 2.90
CA LEU A 121 -1.43 -6.33 2.92
C LEU A 121 -0.77 -5.76 1.67
N LEU A 122 0.49 -5.34 1.81
CA LEU A 122 1.36 -5.05 0.66
C LEU A 122 1.49 -6.30 -0.23
N HIS A 123 1.67 -6.13 -1.54
CA HIS A 123 1.68 -7.25 -2.49
C HIS A 123 2.74 -8.33 -2.17
N ALA A 124 3.92 -7.93 -1.67
CA ALA A 124 4.96 -8.86 -1.21
C ALA A 124 4.56 -9.68 0.04
N LEU A 125 3.65 -9.15 0.85
CA LEU A 125 3.08 -9.78 2.05
C LEU A 125 1.79 -10.54 1.76
N GLN A 126 1.31 -10.57 0.52
CA GLN A 126 0.16 -11.40 0.15
C GLN A 126 0.58 -12.82 -0.24
N ILE A 127 1.88 -13.09 -0.29
CA ILE A 127 2.47 -14.36 -0.73
C ILE A 127 3.44 -14.79 0.37
N PRO A 128 3.47 -16.08 0.74
CA PRO A 128 4.38 -16.55 1.78
C PRO A 128 5.85 -16.32 1.38
N SER A 129 6.65 -15.92 2.35
CA SER A 129 8.08 -15.66 2.26
C SER A 129 8.90 -16.66 3.08
N ASP A 130 10.20 -16.44 3.17
CA ASP A 130 11.16 -17.26 3.91
C ASP A 130 10.98 -17.23 5.43
N GLN A 131 10.04 -16.43 5.96
CA GLN A 131 9.65 -16.43 7.37
C GLN A 131 8.31 -17.11 7.63
N ASP A 132 7.61 -17.52 6.58
CA ASP A 132 6.20 -17.88 6.63
C ASP A 132 5.98 -19.38 6.44
N THR A 133 4.80 -19.82 6.89
CA THR A 133 4.31 -21.17 6.63
C THR A 133 3.35 -21.16 5.46
N ALA A 134 3.66 -21.89 4.39
CA ALA A 134 2.70 -22.12 3.30
C ALA A 134 1.96 -23.44 3.50
N VAL A 135 0.66 -23.45 3.24
CA VAL A 135 -0.24 -24.59 3.44
C VAL A 135 -1.06 -24.85 2.17
N ILE A 136 -0.94 -26.08 1.66
CA ILE A 136 -1.84 -26.64 0.65
C ILE A 136 -2.64 -27.75 1.34
N GLN A 137 -3.94 -27.51 1.54
CA GLN A 137 -4.81 -28.38 2.32
C GLN A 137 -5.09 -29.72 1.63
N VAL A 138 -5.29 -30.80 2.41
CA VAL A 138 -5.67 -32.13 1.88
C VAL A 138 -6.93 -32.06 1.04
N SER A 139 -7.90 -31.26 1.47
CA SER A 139 -9.19 -31.09 0.80
C SER A 139 -9.11 -30.30 -0.50
N GLY A 140 -7.93 -29.89 -0.96
CA GLY A 140 -7.76 -29.04 -2.13
C GLY A 140 -6.91 -29.71 -3.21
N ALA A 141 -7.56 -30.42 -4.14
CA ALA A 141 -6.89 -30.78 -5.38
C ALA A 141 -6.51 -29.51 -6.16
N ASN A 142 -5.24 -29.41 -6.53
CA ASN A 142 -4.69 -28.14 -7.00
C ASN A 142 -3.66 -28.29 -8.10
N ARG A 143 -3.59 -27.23 -8.92
CA ARG A 143 -2.55 -27.04 -9.91
C ARG A 143 -1.86 -25.72 -9.63
N MET A 144 -0.63 -25.78 -9.15
CA MET A 144 0.18 -24.65 -8.78
C MET A 144 1.28 -24.44 -9.81
N LEU A 145 1.46 -23.20 -10.28
CA LEU A 145 2.60 -22.81 -11.11
C LEU A 145 3.70 -22.24 -10.20
N ILE A 146 4.91 -22.80 -10.30
CA ILE A 146 6.11 -22.29 -9.63
C ILE A 146 6.91 -21.51 -10.69
N ASP A 147 6.79 -20.19 -10.65
CA ASP A 147 7.44 -19.28 -11.61
C ASP A 147 8.94 -19.10 -11.36
N ASP A 148 9.36 -19.17 -10.10
CA ASP A 148 10.73 -18.98 -9.64
C ASP A 148 11.04 -19.84 -8.41
N PHE A 149 12.29 -19.81 -7.97
CA PHE A 149 12.70 -20.43 -6.72
C PHE A 149 11.86 -19.91 -5.54
N VAL A 150 11.31 -20.84 -4.76
CA VAL A 150 10.50 -20.55 -3.59
C VAL A 150 11.33 -20.76 -2.32
N LYS A 151 11.22 -19.84 -1.37
CA LYS A 151 11.83 -19.97 -0.04
C LYS A 151 10.75 -19.81 1.01
N LEU A 152 10.71 -20.73 1.96
CA LEU A 152 9.72 -20.78 3.03
C LEU A 152 10.39 -21.15 4.35
N ASP A 153 9.81 -20.74 5.48
CA ASP A 153 10.18 -21.30 6.78
C ASP A 153 9.70 -22.75 6.84
N SER A 154 8.40 -22.95 6.59
CA SER A 154 7.72 -24.24 6.68
C SER A 154 6.73 -24.43 5.52
N PHE A 155 6.55 -25.67 5.08
CA PHE A 155 5.59 -26.01 4.03
C PHE A 155 4.77 -27.24 4.43
N LEU A 156 3.45 -27.09 4.47
CA LEU A 156 2.51 -28.17 4.71
C LEU A 156 1.82 -28.50 3.39
N PHE A 157 1.98 -29.74 2.95
CA PHE A 157 1.34 -30.27 1.77
C PHE A 157 0.49 -31.47 2.18
N SER A 158 -0.80 -31.42 1.90
CA SER A 158 -1.76 -32.45 2.33
C SER A 158 -1.72 -32.67 3.85
N ASP A 159 -1.72 -31.58 4.62
CA ASP A 159 -1.66 -31.54 6.09
C ASP A 159 -0.44 -32.24 6.71
N GLU A 160 0.53 -32.66 5.89
CA GLU A 160 1.81 -33.21 6.31
C GLU A 160 2.91 -32.17 6.15
N MET A 161 3.78 -32.09 7.17
CA MET A 161 4.95 -31.23 7.11
C MET A 161 5.95 -31.80 6.11
N VAL A 162 6.29 -30.99 5.12
CA VAL A 162 7.27 -31.34 4.10
C VAL A 162 8.68 -31.11 4.64
N ILE A 163 9.59 -32.07 4.43
CA ILE A 163 11.00 -31.95 4.83
C ILE A 163 11.81 -31.52 3.60
N GLY A 164 12.53 -30.39 3.68
CA GLY A 164 12.98 -29.61 2.50
C GLY A 164 13.67 -30.38 1.37
N LYS A 165 14.63 -31.27 1.66
CA LYS A 165 15.30 -32.06 0.60
C LYS A 165 14.43 -33.17 0.02
N SER A 166 13.36 -33.56 0.72
CA SER A 166 12.44 -34.58 0.22
C SER A 166 11.55 -34.01 -0.86
N PHE A 167 10.94 -32.83 -0.69
CA PHE A 167 9.92 -32.33 -1.62
C PHE A 167 10.34 -32.35 -3.10
N ASP A 168 11.49 -31.74 -3.40
CA ASP A 168 11.96 -31.64 -4.77
C ASP A 168 12.23 -33.02 -5.36
N LEU A 169 12.76 -33.98 -4.59
CA LEU A 169 13.13 -35.31 -5.09
C LEU A 169 11.99 -36.34 -4.98
N SER A 170 11.10 -36.20 -4.00
CA SER A 170 10.05 -37.15 -3.64
C SER A 170 8.69 -36.78 -4.17
N THR A 171 8.46 -35.49 -4.47
CA THR A 171 7.16 -35.00 -4.93
C THR A 171 7.29 -34.45 -6.34
N LEU A 172 8.12 -33.44 -6.60
CA LEU A 172 8.18 -32.81 -7.94
C LEU A 172 8.61 -33.76 -9.08
N TRP A 173 9.28 -34.87 -8.75
CA TRP A 173 9.70 -35.87 -9.74
C TRP A 173 8.65 -36.95 -10.01
N THR A 174 7.60 -37.04 -9.18
CA THR A 174 6.54 -38.04 -9.38
C THR A 174 5.54 -37.57 -10.42
N MET A 175 4.79 -38.50 -11.00
CA MET A 175 3.66 -38.16 -11.88
C MET A 175 2.64 -37.28 -11.19
N GLU A 176 2.37 -37.60 -9.92
CA GLU A 176 1.48 -36.81 -9.10
C GLU A 176 1.96 -35.36 -8.96
N GLY A 177 3.24 -35.18 -8.64
CA GLY A 177 3.84 -33.86 -8.52
C GLY A 177 3.86 -33.08 -9.83
N GLN A 178 4.08 -33.73 -10.97
CA GLN A 178 4.08 -33.05 -12.27
C GLN A 178 2.70 -32.53 -12.71
N PHE A 179 1.63 -33.22 -12.30
CA PHE A 179 0.27 -32.74 -12.57
C PHE A 179 -0.15 -31.61 -11.62
N GLN A 180 0.26 -31.70 -10.34
CA GLN A 180 -0.06 -30.71 -9.31
C GLN A 180 0.84 -29.47 -9.34
N PHE A 181 2.12 -29.60 -9.68
CA PHE A 181 3.11 -28.53 -9.67
C PHE A 181 3.70 -28.35 -11.07
N VAL A 182 3.29 -27.28 -11.72
CA VAL A 182 3.81 -26.88 -13.03
C VAL A 182 5.05 -26.01 -12.79
N LEU A 183 6.16 -26.37 -13.40
CA LEU A 183 7.40 -25.60 -13.29
C LEU A 183 7.60 -24.68 -14.49
N ALA A 184 8.00 -23.44 -14.25
CA ALA A 184 8.37 -22.52 -15.32
C ALA A 184 9.57 -23.06 -16.15
N PRO A 185 9.70 -22.71 -17.45
CA PRO A 185 10.73 -23.25 -18.33
C PRO A 185 12.17 -23.13 -17.83
N LYS A 186 12.47 -22.11 -17.02
CA LYS A 186 13.80 -21.95 -16.41
C LYS A 186 14.09 -23.00 -15.34
N LEU A 187 13.07 -23.52 -14.66
CA LEU A 187 13.18 -24.47 -13.54
C LEU A 187 13.09 -25.93 -13.99
N LYS A 188 12.64 -26.20 -15.22
CA LYS A 188 12.47 -27.57 -15.74
C LYS A 188 13.20 -27.84 -17.05
N SER A 189 13.48 -29.11 -17.29
CA SER A 189 13.81 -29.68 -18.59
C SER A 189 12.68 -30.60 -19.02
N ASP A 190 12.26 -30.52 -20.27
CA ASP A 190 11.29 -31.48 -20.80
C ASP A 190 12.06 -32.73 -21.28
N VAL A 191 11.62 -33.91 -20.85
CA VAL A 191 12.20 -35.21 -21.22
C VAL A 191 11.10 -36.09 -21.75
N ILE A 192 11.32 -36.71 -22.90
CA ILE A 192 10.35 -37.62 -23.52
C ILE A 192 10.74 -39.06 -23.17
N ILE A 193 9.82 -39.80 -22.54
CA ILE A 193 9.97 -41.23 -22.24
C ILE A 193 8.70 -41.91 -22.74
N ASP A 194 8.83 -42.93 -23.59
CA ASP A 194 7.70 -43.67 -24.17
C ASP A 194 6.64 -42.76 -24.82
N ASP A 195 7.09 -41.76 -25.58
CA ASP A 195 6.25 -40.72 -26.24
C ASP A 195 5.47 -39.79 -25.30
N ILE A 196 5.71 -39.87 -23.99
CA ILE A 196 5.14 -38.97 -22.98
C ILE A 196 6.17 -37.91 -22.60
N ALA A 197 5.77 -36.64 -22.60
CA ALA A 197 6.62 -35.52 -22.20
C ALA A 197 6.50 -35.25 -20.69
N TYR A 198 7.61 -35.44 -19.98
CA TYR A 198 7.71 -35.23 -18.54
C TYR A 198 8.44 -33.92 -18.22
N GLN A 199 8.02 -33.27 -17.14
CA GLN A 199 8.66 -32.08 -16.60
C GLN A 199 9.67 -32.46 -15.52
N TRP A 200 10.97 -32.40 -15.84
CA TRP A 200 12.03 -32.75 -14.89
C TRP A 200 12.58 -31.48 -14.24
N PRO A 201 12.52 -31.35 -12.90
CA PRO A 201 13.14 -30.22 -12.22
C PRO A 201 14.66 -30.18 -12.51
N LYS A 202 15.15 -29.03 -12.99
CA LYS A 202 16.59 -28.79 -13.23
C LYS A 202 17.37 -28.62 -11.93
N PHE A 203 16.67 -28.24 -10.86
CA PHE A 203 17.25 -27.83 -9.60
C PHE A 203 16.61 -28.59 -8.43
N THR A 204 17.44 -28.98 -7.47
CA THR A 204 17.03 -29.65 -6.23
C THR A 204 16.77 -28.67 -5.07
N ASN A 205 16.68 -27.37 -5.40
CA ASN A 205 16.35 -26.29 -4.49
C ASN A 205 15.25 -25.39 -5.08
N THR A 206 14.38 -25.97 -5.92
CA THR A 206 13.22 -25.29 -6.50
C THR A 206 12.32 -24.76 -5.38
N VAL A 207 12.10 -25.58 -4.35
CA VAL A 207 11.50 -25.16 -3.08
C VAL A 207 12.53 -25.35 -1.95
N THR A 208 12.91 -24.27 -1.29
CA THR A 208 13.85 -24.30 -0.16
C THR A 208 13.10 -24.06 1.14
N LEU A 209 13.17 -25.02 2.07
CA LEU A 209 12.60 -24.90 3.42
C LEU A 209 13.73 -24.61 4.42
N LEU A 210 13.63 -23.51 5.16
CA LEU A 210 14.61 -23.14 6.19
C LEU A 210 14.42 -23.97 7.47
N GLY A 211 13.17 -24.28 7.81
CA GLY A 211 12.79 -25.09 8.96
C GLY A 211 12.94 -24.37 10.31
N PRO A 212 12.45 -25.00 11.40
CA PRO A 212 12.34 -24.37 12.72
C PRO A 212 13.67 -24.04 13.41
N ASN A 213 14.79 -24.56 12.88
CA ASN A 213 16.14 -24.33 13.42
C ASN A 213 16.86 -23.16 12.73
N ALA A 214 16.20 -22.44 11.82
CA ALA A 214 16.78 -21.27 11.18
C ALA A 214 17.10 -20.20 12.24
N GLN A 215 18.31 -19.64 12.17
CA GLN A 215 18.73 -18.61 13.11
C GLN A 215 17.95 -17.32 12.82
N ARG A 216 17.01 -16.98 13.71
CA ARG A 216 16.17 -15.80 13.57
C ARG A 216 16.91 -14.56 14.07
N ASN A 217 16.97 -13.55 13.22
CA ASN A 217 17.43 -12.22 13.63
C ASN A 217 16.27 -11.55 14.39
N PRO A 218 16.43 -11.16 15.67
CA PRO A 218 15.38 -10.49 16.43
C PRO A 218 14.93 -9.18 15.77
N SER A 219 15.78 -8.54 14.97
CA SER A 219 15.45 -7.36 14.18
C SER A 219 14.73 -7.68 12.86
N GLY A 220 14.27 -8.92 12.68
CA GLY A 220 13.66 -9.38 11.43
C GLY A 220 14.70 -9.56 10.33
N ILE A 221 14.24 -10.01 9.17
CA ILE A 221 15.07 -10.10 7.95
C ILE A 221 14.38 -9.34 6.81
N PHE A 222 15.14 -9.00 5.78
CA PHE A 222 14.56 -8.47 4.56
C PHE A 222 13.59 -9.48 3.97
N ASN A 223 12.36 -9.06 3.66
CA ASN A 223 11.38 -9.96 3.06
C ASN A 223 11.82 -10.32 1.64
N SER A 224 12.09 -11.60 1.40
CA SER A 224 12.58 -12.09 0.10
C SER A 224 11.63 -11.82 -1.08
N ASN A 225 10.33 -11.63 -0.84
CA ASN A 225 9.37 -11.26 -1.88
C ASN A 225 9.49 -9.78 -2.30
N ALA A 226 10.12 -8.94 -1.48
CA ALA A 226 10.39 -7.53 -1.81
C ALA A 226 11.62 -7.34 -2.70
N GLU A 227 12.38 -8.41 -3.00
CA GLU A 227 13.50 -8.38 -3.95
C GLU A 227 13.03 -7.90 -5.34
N PRO A 228 13.78 -7.04 -6.06
CA PRO A 228 13.32 -6.48 -7.34
C PRO A 228 12.93 -7.53 -8.39
N ASN A 229 13.67 -8.63 -8.46
CA ASN A 229 13.39 -9.70 -9.42
C ASN A 229 12.11 -10.47 -9.08
N ILE A 230 11.84 -10.70 -7.79
CA ILE A 230 10.64 -11.39 -7.32
C ILE A 230 9.43 -10.47 -7.43
N MET A 231 9.57 -9.20 -7.04
CA MET A 231 8.53 -8.18 -7.22
C MET A 231 8.09 -8.06 -8.68
N LYS A 232 9.00 -8.17 -9.65
CA LYS A 232 8.64 -8.17 -11.08
C LYS A 232 7.67 -9.31 -11.43
N ILE A 233 7.85 -10.49 -10.84
CA ILE A 233 6.96 -11.64 -11.04
C ILE A 233 5.62 -11.39 -10.34
N ILE A 234 5.64 -10.98 -9.07
CA ILE A 234 4.44 -10.67 -8.29
C ILE A 234 3.58 -9.63 -9.02
N CYS A 235 4.21 -8.55 -9.49
CA CYS A 235 3.51 -7.47 -10.17
C CYS A 235 3.00 -7.85 -11.56
N SER A 236 3.50 -8.92 -12.17
CA SER A 236 2.94 -9.43 -13.43
C SER A 236 1.53 -10.02 -13.26
N TYR A 237 1.19 -10.44 -12.04
CA TYR A 237 -0.13 -10.94 -11.67
C TYR A 237 -1.06 -9.86 -11.08
N GLN A 238 -0.52 -8.66 -10.82
CA GLN A 238 -1.29 -7.57 -10.22
C GLN A 238 -1.85 -6.62 -11.28
N ARG A 239 -3.10 -6.20 -11.08
CA ARG A 239 -3.70 -5.08 -11.82
C ARG A 239 -3.71 -3.84 -10.94
N CYS A 240 -3.01 -2.79 -11.36
CA CYS A 240 -2.97 -1.54 -10.61
C CYS A 240 -4.19 -0.66 -10.94
N PRO A 241 -4.95 -0.21 -9.92
CA PRO A 241 -6.00 0.78 -10.12
C PRO A 241 -5.39 2.15 -10.43
N ALA A 242 -6.15 3.00 -11.12
CA ALA A 242 -5.81 4.40 -11.33
C ALA A 242 -6.04 5.18 -10.02
N VAL A 243 -4.98 5.81 -9.49
CA VAL A 243 -5.01 6.52 -8.20
C VAL A 243 -5.08 8.03 -8.33
N GLU A 244 -4.94 8.56 -9.55
CA GLU A 244 -4.94 10.00 -9.84
C GLU A 244 -6.27 10.68 -9.53
N ASN A 245 -7.35 9.89 -9.44
CA ASN A 245 -8.69 10.35 -9.04
C ASN A 245 -9.00 10.08 -7.55
N ILE A 246 -8.05 9.52 -6.80
CA ILE A 246 -8.20 9.18 -5.37
C ILE A 246 -7.40 10.13 -4.48
N CYS A 247 -6.14 10.45 -4.83
CA CYS A 247 -5.31 11.42 -4.08
C CYS A 247 -4.33 12.18 -4.99
N VAL A 248 -3.82 13.33 -4.51
CA VAL A 248 -2.91 14.22 -5.26
C VAL A 248 -1.48 13.72 -5.25
N THR A 249 -1.04 13.15 -4.13
CA THR A 249 0.35 12.71 -3.92
C THR A 249 0.39 11.22 -3.57
N PRO A 250 0.10 10.34 -4.54
CA PRO A 250 0.23 8.91 -4.32
C PRO A 250 1.71 8.54 -4.20
N PHE A 251 2.02 7.46 -3.50
CA PHE A 251 3.38 6.94 -3.34
C PHE A 251 3.40 5.42 -3.50
N GLN A 252 4.57 4.86 -3.80
CA GLN A 252 4.76 3.42 -3.95
C GLN A 252 5.66 2.90 -2.81
N PRO A 253 5.09 2.19 -1.82
CA PRO A 253 5.87 1.56 -0.77
C PRO A 253 6.72 0.40 -1.28
N VAL A 254 7.83 0.10 -0.58
CA VAL A 254 8.59 -1.14 -0.82
C VAL A 254 7.67 -2.34 -0.59
N GLY A 255 7.74 -3.33 -1.48
CA GLY A 255 6.87 -4.52 -1.44
C GLY A 255 5.48 -4.30 -2.06
N HIS A 256 5.22 -3.17 -2.74
CA HIS A 256 3.95 -2.91 -3.42
C HIS A 256 4.14 -2.60 -4.91
N CYS A 257 3.31 -3.20 -5.76
CA CYS A 257 3.40 -3.04 -7.22
C CYS A 257 2.89 -1.70 -7.76
N CYS A 258 1.99 -1.05 -7.04
CA CYS A 258 1.25 0.10 -7.52
C CYS A 258 1.56 1.34 -6.70
N PHE A 259 1.26 2.51 -7.25
CA PHE A 259 1.09 3.70 -6.43
C PHE A 259 -0.20 3.56 -5.60
N ILE A 260 -0.18 4.01 -4.34
CA ILE A 260 -1.31 3.97 -3.42
C ILE A 260 -1.56 5.34 -2.79
N CYS A 261 -2.78 5.52 -2.29
CA CYS A 261 -3.16 6.62 -1.42
C CYS A 261 -3.23 6.10 0.02
N GLY A 262 -2.40 6.65 0.90
CA GLY A 262 -2.30 6.16 2.26
C GLY A 262 -1.36 6.98 3.13
N SER A 263 -0.81 6.33 4.15
CA SER A 263 0.24 6.92 4.97
C SER A 263 1.31 5.87 5.28
N MET A 264 2.54 6.34 5.48
CA MET A 264 3.70 5.49 5.63
C MET A 264 4.70 6.13 6.60
N LEU A 265 5.29 5.29 7.45
CA LEU A 265 6.39 5.62 8.33
C LEU A 265 7.61 4.83 7.89
N THR A 266 8.71 5.50 7.59
CA THR A 266 10.03 4.87 7.40
C THR A 266 10.94 5.30 8.54
N PHE A 267 11.70 4.37 9.10
CA PHE A 267 12.61 4.65 10.20
C PHE A 267 13.73 3.63 10.25
N ARG A 268 14.83 4.01 10.91
CA ARG A 268 15.96 3.15 11.20
C ARG A 268 16.06 2.91 12.69
N GLY A 269 16.55 1.74 13.09
CA GLY A 269 16.84 1.56 14.51
C GLY A 269 17.54 0.26 14.86
N ASN A 270 18.27 0.28 15.97
CA ASN A 270 18.89 -0.90 16.57
C ASN A 270 18.03 -1.42 17.74
N GLY A 271 18.19 -2.69 18.12
CA GLY A 271 17.49 -3.25 19.29
C GLY A 271 15.98 -3.44 19.10
N ILE A 272 15.46 -3.22 17.88
CA ILE A 272 14.06 -3.52 17.55
C ILE A 272 13.86 -5.03 17.58
N ASN A 273 12.84 -5.46 18.32
CA ASN A 273 12.29 -6.81 18.21
C ASN A 273 11.14 -6.77 17.19
N PHE A 274 11.41 -7.26 15.98
CA PHE A 274 10.49 -7.21 14.85
C PHE A 274 9.23 -8.03 15.10
N GLU A 275 9.37 -9.24 15.65
CA GLU A 275 8.24 -10.11 15.98
C GLU A 275 7.33 -9.41 16.99
N LYS A 276 7.91 -8.82 18.04
CA LYS A 276 7.13 -8.11 19.07
C LYS A 276 6.44 -6.86 18.54
N LEU A 277 7.11 -6.10 17.66
CA LEU A 277 6.50 -4.94 17.01
C LEU A 277 5.34 -5.38 16.10
N SER A 278 5.51 -6.46 15.34
CA SER A 278 4.48 -7.02 14.48
C SER A 278 3.24 -7.45 15.29
N GLU A 279 3.42 -8.14 16.41
CA GLU A 279 2.33 -8.51 17.34
C GLU A 279 1.59 -7.26 17.86
N ASN A 280 2.33 -6.23 18.28
CA ASN A 280 1.74 -5.03 18.84
C ASN A 280 0.94 -4.25 17.77
N LEU A 281 1.43 -4.21 16.53
CA LEU A 281 0.71 -3.61 15.41
C LEU A 281 -0.54 -4.42 15.02
N HIS A 282 -0.47 -5.75 15.05
CA HIS A 282 -1.65 -6.59 14.81
C HIS A 282 -2.71 -6.41 15.90
N SER A 283 -2.30 -6.40 17.16
CA SER A 283 -3.18 -6.10 18.31
C SER A 283 -3.81 -4.72 18.18
N PHE A 284 -3.04 -3.73 17.73
CA PHE A 284 -3.57 -2.41 17.40
C PHE A 284 -4.62 -2.45 16.28
N GLN A 285 -4.35 -3.16 15.19
CA GLN A 285 -5.28 -3.24 14.05
C GLN A 285 -6.61 -3.89 14.43
N THR A 286 -6.59 -4.90 15.30
CA THR A 286 -7.81 -5.57 15.79
C THR A 286 -8.56 -4.74 16.84
N ALA A 287 -7.85 -3.95 17.66
CA ALA A 287 -8.46 -3.14 18.71
C ALA A 287 -8.88 -1.72 18.28
N SER A 288 -8.25 -1.13 17.26
CA SER A 288 -8.49 0.24 16.84
C SER A 288 -9.85 0.39 16.16
N ALA A 289 -10.74 1.17 16.77
CA ALA A 289 -12.03 1.50 16.18
C ALA A 289 -11.88 2.20 14.82
N PHE A 290 -10.88 3.07 14.65
CA PHE A 290 -10.62 3.75 13.39
C PHE A 290 -10.17 2.78 12.30
N ALA A 291 -9.17 1.94 12.59
CA ALA A 291 -8.70 0.96 11.62
C ALA A 291 -9.85 0.02 11.19
N HIS A 292 -10.68 -0.43 12.13
CA HIS A 292 -11.80 -1.31 11.85
C HIS A 292 -12.93 -0.63 11.06
N ILE A 293 -13.35 0.59 11.46
CA ILE A 293 -14.46 1.33 10.80
C ILE A 293 -14.10 1.66 9.34
N PHE A 294 -12.85 2.02 9.08
CA PHE A 294 -12.38 2.41 7.75
C PHE A 294 -11.73 1.26 6.97
N HIS A 295 -11.76 0.04 7.50
CA HIS A 295 -11.15 -1.15 6.90
C HIS A 295 -9.68 -0.96 6.50
N LEU A 296 -8.88 -0.35 7.39
CA LEU A 296 -7.47 -0.08 7.15
C LEU A 296 -6.60 -1.25 7.58
N GLY A 297 -5.62 -1.58 6.75
CA GLY A 297 -4.54 -2.52 7.04
C GLY A 297 -3.24 -1.82 7.42
N VAL A 298 -2.52 -2.40 8.38
CA VAL A 298 -1.20 -1.95 8.81
C VAL A 298 -0.17 -3.01 8.44
N SER A 299 0.75 -2.68 7.53
CA SER A 299 1.80 -3.59 7.07
C SER A 299 3.17 -3.15 7.57
N LEU A 300 3.93 -4.06 8.17
CA LEU A 300 5.31 -3.85 8.62
C LEU A 300 6.28 -4.63 7.72
N LEU A 301 7.34 -3.98 7.24
CA LEU A 301 8.43 -4.61 6.50
C LEU A 301 9.79 -4.08 6.97
N ARG A 302 10.78 -4.96 7.02
CA ARG A 302 12.20 -4.56 6.95
C ARG A 302 12.57 -4.42 5.48
N ILE A 303 13.13 -3.27 5.11
CA ILE A 303 13.33 -2.88 3.70
C ILE A 303 14.80 -2.84 3.28
N ASP A 304 15.71 -3.30 4.14
CA ASP A 304 17.14 -3.39 3.84
C ASP A 304 17.79 -4.69 4.36
N HIS A 305 19.04 -4.92 3.94
CA HIS A 305 19.89 -6.02 4.41
C HIS A 305 20.90 -5.58 5.48
N ASN A 306 20.81 -4.35 6.01
CA ASN A 306 21.79 -3.84 6.98
C ASN A 306 21.48 -4.38 8.37
N ASP A 307 22.28 -5.33 8.86
CA ASP A 307 22.05 -5.93 10.19
C ASP A 307 22.52 -5.05 11.36
N ILE A 308 23.24 -3.96 11.09
CA ILE A 308 23.76 -3.07 12.15
C ILE A 308 22.73 -2.01 12.50
N ILE A 309 22.18 -1.34 11.48
CA ILE A 309 21.12 -0.33 11.61
C ILE A 309 20.06 -0.65 10.55
N PRO A 310 19.16 -1.60 10.84
CA PRO A 310 18.11 -1.98 9.91
C PRO A 310 17.11 -0.85 9.69
N GLU A 311 16.56 -0.84 8.48
CA GLU A 311 15.56 0.11 8.02
C GLU A 311 14.20 -0.58 7.86
N TYR A 312 13.16 0.08 8.37
CA TYR A 312 11.81 -0.45 8.42
C TYR A 312 10.83 0.52 7.78
N GLN A 313 9.73 -0.05 7.31
CA GLN A 313 8.60 0.66 6.75
C GLN A 313 7.31 0.12 7.38
N ILE A 314 6.47 1.01 7.89
CA ILE A 314 5.09 0.71 8.27
C ILE A 314 4.17 1.46 7.31
N VAL A 315 3.23 0.75 6.70
CA VAL A 315 2.27 1.33 5.75
C VAL A 315 0.86 1.14 6.28
N VAL A 316 0.09 2.21 6.31
CA VAL A 316 -1.35 2.19 6.53
C VAL A 316 -2.03 2.33 5.17
N SER A 317 -2.75 1.30 4.76
CA SER A 317 -3.43 1.23 3.46
C SER A 317 -4.87 0.75 3.63
N GLY A 318 -5.76 1.12 2.71
CA GLY A 318 -7.17 0.73 2.75
C GLY A 318 -7.61 0.03 1.45
N PRO A 319 -8.91 -0.24 1.31
CA PRO A 319 -9.49 -0.77 0.08
C PRO A 319 -9.27 0.20 -1.08
N SER A 320 -8.96 -0.31 -2.27
CA SER A 320 -8.71 0.53 -3.45
C SER A 320 -9.95 1.29 -3.96
N ASP A 321 -11.14 0.84 -3.57
CA ASP A 321 -12.44 1.40 -3.92
C ASP A 321 -13.02 2.32 -2.84
N ALA A 322 -12.39 2.40 -1.66
CA ALA A 322 -12.80 3.30 -0.59
C ALA A 322 -12.43 4.76 -0.89
N ALA A 323 -13.25 5.69 -0.41
CA ALA A 323 -12.90 7.11 -0.44
C ALA A 323 -11.68 7.36 0.47
N PHE A 324 -10.65 8.01 -0.08
CA PHE A 324 -9.47 8.39 0.68
C PHE A 324 -9.76 9.64 1.53
N ASP A 325 -9.42 9.58 2.82
CA ASP A 325 -9.49 10.71 3.75
C ASP A 325 -8.12 10.89 4.42
N GLU A 326 -7.42 11.97 4.04
CA GLU A 326 -6.08 12.29 4.56
C GLU A 326 -6.03 12.33 6.10
N ARG A 327 -7.09 12.81 6.76
CA ARG A 327 -7.12 12.94 8.22
C ARG A 327 -7.16 11.58 8.88
N VAL A 328 -8.01 10.68 8.37
CA VAL A 328 -8.13 9.31 8.90
C VAL A 328 -6.79 8.58 8.79
N PHE A 329 -6.14 8.60 7.63
CA PHE A 329 -4.86 7.94 7.44
C PHE A 329 -3.73 8.56 8.27
N SER A 330 -3.75 9.89 8.47
CA SER A 330 -2.77 10.58 9.30
C SER A 330 -2.98 10.31 10.80
N GLU A 331 -4.23 10.24 11.27
CA GLU A 331 -4.57 9.91 12.66
C GLU A 331 -4.17 8.48 13.00
N VAL A 332 -4.50 7.52 12.13
CA VAL A 332 -4.10 6.12 12.32
C VAL A 332 -2.57 5.96 12.28
N LEU A 333 -1.86 6.69 11.40
CA LEU A 333 -0.40 6.68 11.42
C LEU A 333 0.16 7.23 12.74
N GLN A 334 -0.49 8.22 13.33
CA GLN A 334 -0.08 8.79 14.60
C GLN A 334 -0.27 7.79 15.75
N GLU A 335 -1.38 7.05 15.78
CA GLU A 335 -1.59 5.95 16.73
C GLU A 335 -0.55 4.82 16.54
N VAL A 336 -0.23 4.47 15.29
CA VAL A 336 0.82 3.50 14.97
C VAL A 336 2.19 3.93 15.51
N ILE A 337 2.50 5.24 15.44
CA ILE A 337 3.73 5.77 16.02
C ILE A 337 3.74 5.65 17.55
N GLU A 338 2.60 5.82 18.21
CA GLU A 338 2.49 5.57 19.65
C GLU A 338 2.71 4.10 19.99
N VAL A 339 2.20 3.16 19.17
CA VAL A 339 2.50 1.73 19.31
C VAL A 339 4.00 1.45 19.17
N LEU A 340 4.67 2.10 18.22
CA LEU A 340 6.13 2.00 18.04
C LEU A 340 6.89 2.50 19.27
N TYR A 341 6.51 3.65 19.85
CA TYR A 341 7.13 4.19 21.06
C TYR A 341 6.80 3.38 22.33
N ASN A 342 5.59 2.81 22.43
CA ASN A 342 5.24 1.94 23.56
C ASN A 342 5.98 0.59 23.50
N SER A 343 6.26 0.11 22.29
CA SER A 343 7.14 -1.05 22.08
C SER A 343 8.59 -0.75 22.48
N TYR A 344 8.98 0.53 22.48
CA TYR A 344 10.32 1.01 22.84
C TYR A 344 10.55 1.08 24.36
N ASP A 345 9.56 1.49 25.14
CA ASP A 345 9.71 1.83 26.57
C ASP A 345 10.11 0.63 27.48
N TYR A 346 10.10 -0.59 26.94
CA TYR A 346 10.42 -1.81 27.69
C TYR A 346 11.90 -2.25 27.66
N THR A 347 12.74 -1.72 26.76
CA THR A 347 14.08 -2.32 26.51
C THR A 347 15.30 -1.45 26.81
N ASN A 348 15.17 -0.12 27.00
CA ASN A 348 16.25 0.83 27.32
C ASN A 348 17.54 0.74 26.45
N THR A 349 17.49 0.02 25.32
CA THR A 349 18.65 -0.32 24.47
C THR A 349 18.41 -0.04 22.99
N MET A 350 17.17 0.30 22.65
CA MET A 350 16.76 0.63 21.28
C MET A 350 17.02 2.10 21.01
N SER A 351 17.39 2.44 19.77
CA SER A 351 17.50 3.82 19.31
C SER A 351 16.88 3.94 17.92
N LEU A 352 15.95 4.89 17.79
CA LEU A 352 15.23 5.19 16.56
C LEU A 352 15.84 6.42 15.89
N PHE A 353 16.10 6.32 14.59
CA PHE A 353 16.71 7.36 13.76
C PHE A 353 15.94 7.52 12.45
N ASP A 354 16.15 8.65 11.79
CA ASP A 354 15.65 8.93 10.43
C ASP A 354 14.14 8.70 10.26
N LEU A 355 13.36 8.98 11.31
CA LEU A 355 11.91 8.82 11.28
C LEU A 355 11.30 9.81 10.28
N LYS A 356 10.75 9.28 9.19
CA LYS A 356 10.15 10.04 8.09
C LYS A 356 8.72 9.57 7.88
N LYS A 357 7.79 10.52 7.93
CA LYS A 357 6.37 10.31 7.63
C LYS A 357 6.10 10.71 6.19
N THR A 358 5.32 9.90 5.48
CA THR A 358 4.82 10.18 4.14
C THR A 358 3.31 9.99 4.16
N CYS A 359 2.54 11.01 3.79
CA CYS A 359 1.09 10.93 3.69
C CYS A 359 0.65 11.40 2.31
N SER A 360 -0.31 10.70 1.71
CA SER A 360 -0.99 11.16 0.52
C SER A 360 -1.93 12.31 0.85
N LYS A 361 -2.07 13.27 -0.08
CA LYS A 361 -2.98 14.41 0.06
C LYS A 361 -4.30 14.16 -0.65
N ASP A 362 -5.41 14.54 -0.04
CA ASP A 362 -6.73 14.40 -0.67
C ASP A 362 -6.86 15.33 -1.90
N LEU A 363 -7.44 14.80 -3.00
CA LEU A 363 -7.80 15.57 -4.19
C LEU A 363 -8.82 16.66 -3.89
N ARG A 364 -9.66 16.43 -2.88
CA ARG A 364 -10.63 17.41 -2.38
C ARG A 364 -10.03 18.26 -1.28
N GLY A 365 -8.82 18.79 -1.49
CA GLY A 365 -8.19 19.81 -0.64
C GLY A 365 -9.02 21.09 -0.40
N PHE A 366 -10.26 21.13 -0.88
CA PHE A 366 -11.35 21.93 -0.35
C PHE A 366 -12.21 21.07 0.59
N GLY A 367 -11.76 20.89 1.83
CA GLY A 367 -12.63 20.36 2.86
C GLY A 367 -13.83 21.29 3.06
N ILE A 368 -14.93 20.79 3.64
CA ILE A 368 -16.07 21.64 4.04
C ILE A 368 -15.58 22.82 4.91
N SER A 369 -14.54 22.59 5.73
CA SER A 369 -13.88 23.64 6.51
C SER A 369 -13.27 24.73 5.63
N ASP A 370 -12.59 24.37 4.54
CA ASP A 370 -11.94 25.33 3.65
C ASP A 370 -12.98 26.06 2.78
N ALA A 371 -14.05 25.36 2.39
CA ALA A 371 -15.21 25.99 1.75
C ALA A 371 -15.88 27.02 2.66
N ILE A 372 -16.03 26.73 3.96
CA ILE A 372 -16.55 27.68 4.95
C ILE A 372 -15.62 28.89 5.11
N VAL A 373 -14.31 28.66 5.19
CA VAL A 373 -13.32 29.74 5.31
C VAL A 373 -13.32 30.62 4.06
N VAL A 374 -13.32 30.03 2.87
CA VAL A 374 -13.41 30.77 1.60
C VAL A 374 -14.73 31.52 1.49
N LEU A 375 -15.86 30.91 1.85
CA LEU A 375 -17.16 31.58 1.89
C LEU A 375 -17.16 32.75 2.87
N PHE A 376 -16.54 32.60 4.04
CA PHE A 376 -16.39 33.67 5.02
C PHE A 376 -15.57 34.84 4.45
N PHE A 377 -14.43 34.57 3.81
CA PHE A 377 -13.64 35.62 3.16
C PHE A 377 -14.40 36.31 2.03
N LEU A 378 -15.17 35.58 1.22
CA LEU A 378 -16.04 36.16 0.19
C LEU A 378 -17.14 37.05 0.79
N CYS A 379 -17.74 36.65 1.92
CA CYS A 379 -18.70 37.47 2.66
C CYS A 379 -18.05 38.76 3.20
N VAL A 380 -16.83 38.69 3.74
CA VAL A 380 -16.11 39.88 4.24
C VAL A 380 -15.77 40.83 3.08
N ILE A 381 -15.24 40.31 1.96
CA ILE A 381 -14.89 41.12 0.79
C ILE A 381 -16.14 41.78 0.20
N SER A 382 -17.25 41.06 0.07
CA SER A 382 -18.50 41.63 -0.44
C SER A 382 -19.06 42.71 0.49
N ALA A 383 -18.96 42.55 1.81
CA ALA A 383 -19.35 43.58 2.77
C ALA A 383 -18.48 44.84 2.67
N VAL A 384 -17.16 44.69 2.47
CA VAL A 384 -16.24 45.83 2.24
C VAL A 384 -16.58 46.56 0.95
N ILE A 385 -16.77 45.82 -0.16
CA ILE A 385 -17.14 46.41 -1.46
C ILE A 385 -18.48 47.14 -1.35
N PHE A 386 -19.46 46.55 -0.66
CA PHE A 386 -20.77 47.17 -0.44
C PHE A 386 -20.66 48.43 0.42
N GLY A 387 -19.83 48.42 1.47
CA GLY A 387 -19.54 49.59 2.30
C GLY A 387 -18.90 50.73 1.50
N ILE A 388 -17.94 50.41 0.63
CA ILE A 388 -17.32 51.38 -0.29
C ILE A 388 -18.36 51.94 -1.26
N ALA A 389 -19.20 51.08 -1.87
CA ALA A 389 -20.24 51.50 -2.80
C ALA A 389 -21.27 52.43 -2.13
N ILE A 390 -21.67 52.16 -0.89
CA ILE A 390 -22.54 53.06 -0.10
C ILE A 390 -21.84 54.39 0.14
N LYS A 391 -20.57 54.39 0.55
CA LYS A 391 -19.81 55.63 0.80
C LYS A 391 -19.64 56.46 -0.45
N VAL A 392 -19.36 55.84 -1.60
CA VAL A 392 -19.29 56.51 -2.91
C VAL A 392 -20.65 57.06 -3.31
N GLY A 393 -21.74 56.29 -3.13
CA GLY A 393 -23.10 56.73 -3.39
C GLY A 393 -23.53 57.93 -2.51
N GLN A 394 -23.17 57.91 -1.24
CA GLN A 394 -23.39 59.02 -0.30
C GLN A 394 -22.54 60.24 -0.65
N TYR A 395 -21.29 60.04 -1.07
CA TYR A 395 -20.41 61.12 -1.56
C TYR A 395 -21.00 61.85 -2.77
N HIS A 396 -21.72 61.15 -3.64
CA HIS A 396 -22.37 61.76 -4.80
C HIS A 396 -23.71 62.43 -4.49
N THR A 397 -24.40 62.03 -3.41
CA THR A 397 -25.74 62.54 -3.08
C THR A 397 -25.76 63.60 -1.97
N ASP A 398 -24.76 63.64 -1.08
CA ASP A 398 -24.71 64.60 0.03
C ASP A 398 -23.50 65.56 -0.07
N PRO A 399 -23.72 66.86 -0.38
CA PRO A 399 -22.65 67.84 -0.51
C PRO A 399 -21.88 68.13 0.79
N ARG A 400 -22.43 67.80 1.97
CA ARG A 400 -21.75 68.02 3.27
C ARG A 400 -20.59 67.05 3.52
N ILE A 401 -20.69 65.81 2.99
CA ILE A 401 -19.62 64.81 3.10
C ILE A 401 -18.41 65.19 2.22
N ARG A 402 -18.65 65.96 1.15
CA ARG A 402 -17.60 66.49 0.27
C ARG A 402 -16.68 67.48 1.00
N GLU A 403 -17.20 68.33 1.88
CA GLU A 403 -16.40 69.29 2.65
C GLU A 403 -15.51 68.60 3.70
N LEU A 404 -16.03 67.57 4.38
CA LEU A 404 -15.30 66.82 5.41
C LEU A 404 -14.08 66.04 4.88
N ILE A 405 -14.16 65.50 3.65
CA ILE A 405 -13.03 64.76 3.04
C ILE A 405 -11.98 65.73 2.46
N LEU A 406 -12.39 66.93 2.04
CA LEU A 406 -11.45 67.96 1.57
C LEU A 406 -10.68 68.62 2.73
N GLU A 407 -11.28 68.74 3.92
CA GLU A 407 -10.58 69.26 5.12
C GLU A 407 -9.51 68.31 5.68
N SER A 408 -9.61 66.99 5.48
CA SER A 408 -8.60 66.05 5.98
C SER A 408 -7.36 65.93 5.09
N SER A 409 -7.35 66.59 3.93
CA SER A 409 -6.15 66.72 3.09
C SER A 409 -5.45 68.05 3.38
N THR A 410 -4.83 68.16 4.55
CA THR A 410 -3.84 69.21 4.85
C THR A 410 -2.60 69.01 3.98
N ILE A 411 -2.71 69.39 2.71
CA ILE A 411 -1.56 69.67 1.85
C ILE A 411 -0.82 70.83 2.53
N ARG A 412 0.35 70.55 3.12
CA ARG A 412 1.26 71.55 3.69
C ARG A 412 1.48 72.66 2.66
N LYS A 413 0.98 73.87 2.94
CA LYS A 413 1.28 75.09 2.17
C LYS A 413 2.77 75.42 2.34
N LEU A 414 3.58 75.09 1.35
CA LEU A 414 4.91 75.69 1.17
C LEU A 414 4.71 77.15 0.76
N THR A 415 5.06 78.07 1.65
CA THR A 415 4.95 79.52 1.39
C THR A 415 6.28 80.01 0.85
N VAL A 416 6.35 80.32 -0.45
CA VAL A 416 7.55 80.90 -1.08
C VAL A 416 7.43 82.42 -0.99
N ARG A 417 8.40 83.08 -0.34
CA ARG A 417 8.45 84.55 -0.23
C ARG A 417 9.55 85.09 -1.11
N TRP A 418 9.15 85.83 -2.15
CA TRP A 418 10.08 86.56 -3.01
C TRP A 418 10.52 87.85 -2.34
N ARG A 419 11.83 88.07 -2.21
CA ARG A 419 12.39 89.31 -1.65
C ARG A 419 13.22 90.03 -2.72
N GLY A 420 12.55 90.85 -3.52
CA GLY A 420 13.23 91.68 -4.51
C GLY A 420 14.01 92.80 -3.83
N ASN A 421 15.34 92.71 -3.82
CA ASN A 421 16.21 93.84 -3.51
C ASN A 421 16.82 94.37 -4.81
N LYS A 422 16.84 95.68 -4.98
CA LYS A 422 17.36 96.31 -6.21
C LYS A 422 18.87 96.22 -6.21
N ARG A 423 19.37 95.34 -7.07
CA ARG A 423 20.73 95.14 -7.59
C ARG A 423 21.37 93.86 -7.05
N GLU A 424 21.61 92.96 -8.00
CA GLU A 424 22.24 91.62 -7.94
C GLU A 424 21.34 90.45 -7.49
N GLU A 425 21.71 89.27 -8.01
CA GLU A 425 20.95 88.07 -8.39
C GLU A 425 19.83 87.59 -7.45
N ASP A 426 18.71 87.16 -8.05
CA ASP A 426 17.55 86.62 -7.34
C ASP A 426 17.87 85.26 -6.71
N GLN A 427 17.88 85.19 -5.37
CA GLN A 427 17.97 83.92 -4.65
C GLN A 427 16.61 83.50 -4.10
N LEU A 428 16.30 82.21 -4.27
CA LEU A 428 15.05 81.57 -3.86
C LEU A 428 15.30 80.74 -2.59
N GLU A 429 14.85 81.21 -1.42
CA GLU A 429 14.94 80.46 -0.17
C GLU A 429 13.61 79.75 0.15
N LEU A 430 13.68 78.43 0.37
CA LEU A 430 12.60 77.57 0.85
C LEU A 430 12.70 77.47 2.38
N LEU A 431 11.71 78.01 3.10
CA LEU A 431 11.62 77.88 4.55
C LEU A 431 10.78 76.64 4.90
N SER A 432 11.41 75.61 5.47
CA SER A 432 10.71 74.54 6.18
C SER A 432 10.37 75.03 7.58
N GLY A 433 9.08 75.07 7.93
CA GLY A 433 8.63 75.35 9.29
C GLY A 433 8.94 74.16 10.20
N GLU A 434 10.00 74.27 10.99
CA GLU A 434 10.28 73.42 12.13
C GLU A 434 9.61 74.08 13.35
N ILE A 435 8.67 73.37 13.97
CA ILE A 435 8.04 73.78 15.22
C ILE A 435 8.68 72.93 16.31
N ASP A 436 9.58 73.55 17.07
CA ASP A 436 9.95 73.12 18.41
C ASP A 436 8.78 73.45 19.34
N ASP A 437 8.19 72.43 19.97
CA ASP A 437 7.42 72.61 21.20
C ASP A 437 7.98 71.67 22.27
N ALA A 438 8.55 72.33 23.28
CA ALA A 438 8.99 71.75 24.53
C ALA A 438 7.78 71.57 25.47
N SER A 439 7.68 70.41 26.10
CA SER A 439 7.02 70.28 27.40
C SER A 439 7.68 69.17 28.20
N GLU A 440 8.28 69.57 29.31
CA GLU A 440 8.70 68.72 30.42
C GLU A 440 7.47 68.08 31.09
N GLU A 441 7.54 66.79 31.40
CA GLU A 441 7.02 66.26 32.67
C GLU A 441 7.73 64.95 33.04
N GLU A 442 8.29 64.92 34.26
CA GLU A 442 8.91 63.77 34.92
C GLU A 442 7.89 62.67 35.23
N CYS A 443 8.28 61.38 35.14
CA CYS A 443 8.65 60.58 36.32
C CYS A 443 8.78 59.07 36.01
N SER A 444 9.77 58.46 36.68
CA SER A 444 9.90 57.04 37.08
C SER A 444 10.60 56.01 36.17
N ARG A 445 11.86 55.73 36.57
CA ARG A 445 12.52 54.41 36.75
C ARG A 445 11.84 53.18 36.11
N ALA A 446 12.56 52.46 35.23
CA ALA A 446 13.33 51.25 35.56
C ALA A 446 13.91 50.54 34.32
N LYS A 447 15.23 50.31 34.37
CA LYS A 447 16.06 49.17 33.86
C LYS A 447 15.62 48.31 32.65
N ARG A 448 16.56 48.26 31.69
CA ARG A 448 17.14 47.10 30.93
C ARG A 448 16.26 46.37 29.90
N GLU A 449 16.65 46.42 28.61
CA GLU A 449 17.47 45.41 27.88
C GLU A 449 16.68 44.08 27.79
N ASP A 450 16.18 43.63 26.64
CA ASP A 450 16.81 43.51 25.32
C ASP A 450 15.76 43.40 24.19
N ASP A 451 16.26 43.57 22.96
CA ASP A 451 16.06 42.65 21.83
C ASP A 451 15.21 43.09 20.61
N CYS A 452 15.73 42.62 19.47
CA CYS A 452 15.10 42.34 18.19
C CYS A 452 14.90 43.45 17.14
N THR A 453 15.76 43.36 16.10
CA THR A 453 15.44 43.12 14.67
C THR A 453 14.32 43.97 14.02
N HIS A 454 14.44 44.51 12.80
CA HIS A 454 14.60 43.74 11.55
C HIS A 454 14.63 44.68 10.31
N PHE A 455 15.30 44.20 9.24
CA PHE A 455 15.00 44.39 7.81
C PHE A 455 15.16 45.80 7.18
N THR A 456 15.52 45.99 5.91
CA THR A 456 15.85 45.17 4.72
C THR A 456 16.44 46.17 3.73
N ASN A 457 17.46 45.78 2.95
CA ASN A 457 17.68 46.40 1.64
C ASN A 457 17.86 45.27 0.62
N ILE A 458 16.91 45.17 -0.29
CA ILE A 458 16.96 44.32 -1.48
C ILE A 458 17.40 45.25 -2.62
N SER A 459 18.53 44.95 -3.24
CA SER A 459 18.93 45.49 -4.54
C SER A 459 18.92 44.36 -5.56
N PHE A 460 18.28 44.64 -6.70
CA PHE A 460 18.34 43.82 -7.91
C PHE A 460 19.69 44.02 -8.59
N ASP A 461 20.26 42.93 -9.12
CA ASP A 461 21.37 42.98 -10.06
C ASP A 461 21.06 42.08 -11.26
N GLU A 462 21.14 42.67 -12.46
CA GLU A 462 21.04 42.02 -13.77
C GLU A 462 22.47 41.71 -14.24
N GLY A 463 22.72 40.49 -14.71
CA GLY A 463 24.06 40.11 -15.18
C GLY A 463 24.11 38.82 -16.01
N ASN A 464 23.76 38.95 -17.28
CA ASN A 464 24.23 38.25 -18.49
C ASN A 464 24.94 36.88 -18.43
N TYR A 465 24.39 35.98 -19.25
CA TYR A 465 25.00 35.15 -20.31
C TYR A 465 26.46 34.67 -20.15
N HIS A 466 26.62 33.34 -20.16
CA HIS A 466 27.55 32.67 -21.06
C HIS A 466 27.05 31.25 -21.39
N GLU A 467 26.89 30.99 -22.69
CA GLU A 467 26.81 29.66 -23.30
C GLU A 467 28.18 28.97 -23.19
N ASP A 468 28.19 27.65 -23.02
CA ASP A 468 29.07 26.78 -23.81
C ASP A 468 28.61 25.32 -23.78
N GLU A 469 28.86 24.68 -24.93
CA GLU A 469 28.26 23.48 -25.47
C GLU A 469 28.87 22.16 -25.00
N SER A 470 28.08 21.10 -25.21
CA SER A 470 28.47 19.77 -25.73
C SER A 470 29.28 18.80 -24.84
N SER A 471 28.71 17.60 -24.63
CA SER A 471 29.10 16.45 -25.46
C SER A 471 28.18 15.25 -25.21
N ASN A 472 27.68 14.73 -26.32
CA ASN A 472 26.86 13.55 -26.53
C ASN A 472 27.76 12.29 -26.62
N MET A 473 27.33 11.11 -26.15
CA MET A 473 27.63 9.79 -26.77
C MET A 473 26.97 8.61 -26.00
N ASP A 474 25.82 8.17 -26.49
CA ASP A 474 25.48 6.86 -27.07
C ASP A 474 26.06 5.50 -26.57
N HIS A 475 25.09 4.57 -26.40
CA HIS A 475 24.99 3.16 -26.84
C HIS A 475 25.87 2.01 -26.29
N SER A 476 25.20 0.99 -25.71
CA SER A 476 25.15 -0.45 -26.13
C SER A 476 24.60 -1.30 -24.95
N VAL A 477 23.49 -2.05 -25.02
CA VAL A 477 23.26 -3.34 -25.72
C VAL A 477 24.35 -4.38 -25.48
N ILE A 478 24.14 -5.28 -24.49
CA ILE A 478 24.11 -6.76 -24.59
C ILE A 478 23.08 -7.25 -23.56
#